data_AF-A0A485BGI7-F1
#
_entry.id   AF-A0A485BGI7-F1
#
_cell.length_a   1.000
_cell.length_b   1.000
_cell.length_c   1.000
_cell.angle_alpha   90.00
_cell.angle_beta   90.00
_cell.angle_gamma   90.00
#
_symmetry.space_group_name_H-M   'P 1'
#
loop_
_entity.id
_entity.type
_entity.pdbx_description
1 polymer ?
#
loop_
_entity_poly.entity_id
_entity_poly.type
_entity_poly.pdbx_seq_one_letter_code
_entity_poly.pdbx_strand_id
1 'polypeptide(L)' 'MKETLVVDDTDAYIQAGIEGLGLIRVASYLVAPYLKSGALVSCMGNFTFDLPLSLVYPQNRYLPPSVRAFL' A
#
# COMPACT_ATOMS: atom_id res chain seq x y z
N MET A 1 -18.71 7.35 17.92
CA MET A 1 -18.46 6.04 17.26
C MET A 1 -17.52 5.26 18.17
N LYS A 2 -17.64 3.93 18.25
CA LYS A 2 -16.74 3.10 19.06
C LYS A 2 -15.71 2.52 18.10
N GLU A 3 -14.47 2.97 18.15
CA GLU A 3 -13.41 2.40 17.32
C GLU A 3 -13.03 1.01 17.85
N THR A 4 -13.06 -0.01 16.99
CA THR A 4 -12.68 -1.39 17.35
C THR A 4 -11.15 -1.57 17.32
N LEU A 5 -10.45 -0.89 16.41
CA LEU A 5 -8.99 -0.91 16.29
C LEU A 5 -8.53 0.34 15.54
N VAL A 6 -7.49 1.00 16.06
CA VAL A 6 -6.81 2.12 15.41
C VAL A 6 -5.33 1.78 15.37
N VAL A 7 -4.73 1.86 14.18
CA VAL A 7 -3.32 1.60 13.94
C VAL A 7 -2.77 2.70 13.04
N ASP A 8 -1.54 3.10 13.31
CA ASP A 8 -0.78 4.11 12.56
C ASP A 8 0.32 3.50 11.68
N ASP A 9 0.61 2.22 11.87
CA ASP A 9 1.57 1.46 11.09
C ASP A 9 0.90 0.65 9.95
N THR A 10 1.58 0.59 8.81
CA THR A 10 1.05 -0.09 7.61
C THR A 10 1.07 -1.60 7.75
N ASP A 11 2.12 -2.17 8.37
CA ASP A 11 2.23 -3.62 8.53
C ASP A 11 1.22 -4.11 9.57
N ALA A 12 1.07 -3.40 10.69
CA ALA A 12 0.04 -3.69 11.69
C ALA A 12 -1.37 -3.64 11.08
N TYR A 13 -1.63 -2.69 10.17
CA TYR A 13 -2.91 -2.59 9.48
C TYR A 13 -3.17 -3.76 8.51
N ILE A 14 -2.15 -4.22 7.78
CA ILE A 14 -2.26 -5.39 6.90
C ILE A 14 -2.46 -6.67 7.73
N GLN A 15 -1.69 -6.85 8.80
CA GLN A 15 -1.82 -8.00 9.70
C GLN A 15 -3.21 -8.07 10.34
N ALA A 16 -3.78 -6.93 10.75
CA ALA A 16 -5.15 -6.89 11.26
C ALA A 16 -6.17 -7.42 10.25
N GLY A 17 -5.99 -7.13 8.95
CA GLY A 17 -6.81 -7.69 7.88
C GLY A 17 -6.60 -9.20 7.68
N ILE A 18 -5.35 -9.66 7.74
CA ILE A 18 -5.00 -11.09 7.59
C ILE A 18 -5.57 -11.92 8.74
N GLU A 19 -5.51 -11.40 9.97
CA GLU A 19 -6.08 -12.02 11.18
C GLU A 19 -7.63 -11.95 11.23
N GLY A 20 -8.26 -11.33 10.23
CA GLY A 20 -9.72 -11.27 10.11
C GLY A 20 -10.39 -10.31 11.09
N LEU A 21 -9.68 -9.31 11.61
CA LEU A 21 -10.25 -8.29 12.51
C LEU A 21 -11.23 -7.35 11.79
N GLY A 22 -11.26 -7.36 10.46
CA GLY A 22 -12.23 -6.60 9.67
C GLY A 22 -11.81 -6.39 8.22
N LEU A 23 -12.43 -5.39 7.59
CA LEU A 23 -12.10 -4.94 6.23
C LEU A 23 -11.05 -3.83 6.28
N ILE A 24 -10.05 -3.93 5.42
CA ILE A 24 -8.98 -2.94 5.29
C ILE A 24 -8.94 -2.35 3.88
N ARG A 25 -8.47 -1.10 3.77
CA ARG A 25 -8.25 -0.42 2.48
C ARG A 25 -6.78 -0.05 2.36
N VAL A 26 -6.06 -0.76 1.51
CA VAL A 26 -4.60 -0.67 1.39
C VAL A 26 -4.18 -0.59 -0.07
N ALA A 27 -2.97 -0.09 -0.31
CA ALA A 27 -2.41 -0.04 -1.65
C ALA A 27 -2.18 -1.46 -2.19
N SER A 28 -2.63 -1.71 -3.42
CA SER A 28 -2.63 -3.05 -4.05
C SER A 28 -1.25 -3.69 -4.12
N TYR A 29 -0.19 -2.89 -4.29
CA TYR A 29 1.19 -3.40 -4.37
C TYR A 29 1.69 -3.99 -3.04
N LEU A 30 1.24 -3.46 -1.90
CA LEU A 30 1.65 -3.96 -0.57
C LEU A 30 1.04 -5.32 -0.27
N VAL A 31 -0.19 -5.55 -0.74
CA VAL A 31 -0.94 -6.78 -0.45
C VAL A 31 -0.97 -7.80 -1.59
N ALA A 32 -0.33 -7.50 -2.72
CA ALA A 32 -0.24 -8.42 -3.85
C ALA A 32 0.25 -9.83 -3.45
N PRO A 33 1.25 -10.02 -2.56
CA PRO A 33 1.65 -11.35 -2.11
C PRO A 33 0.55 -12.08 -1.31
N TYR A 34 -0.16 -11.36 -0.45
CA TYR A 34 -1.21 -11.93 0.42
C TYR A 34 -2.50 -12.24 -0.36
N LEU A 35 -2.79 -11.48 -1.41
CA LEU A 35 -3.85 -11.80 -2.36
C LEU A 35 -3.52 -13.06 -3.16
N LYS A 36 -2.25 -13.25 -3.55
CA LYS A 36 -1.79 -14.45 -4.25
C LYS A 36 -1.81 -15.71 -3.38
N SER A 37 -1.46 -15.58 -2.10
CA SER A 37 -1.51 -16.70 -1.15
C SER A 37 -2.93 -17.06 -0.70
N GLY A 38 -3.91 -16.21 -0.98
CA GLY A 38 -5.29 -16.35 -0.48
C GLY A 38 -5.47 -15.94 0.97
N ALA A 39 -4.44 -15.36 1.61
CA ALA A 39 -4.54 -14.81 2.96
C ALA A 39 -5.44 -13.55 3.00
N LEU A 40 -5.56 -12.83 1.88
CA LEU A 40 -6.51 -11.74 1.69
C LEU A 40 -7.35 -11.98 0.44
N VAL A 41 -8.57 -11.44 0.46
CA VAL A 41 -9.49 -11.45 -0.69
C VAL A 41 -9.86 -10.02 -1.04
N SER A 42 -9.82 -9.69 -2.34
CA SER A 42 -10.27 -8.38 -2.82
C SER A 42 -11.79 -8.29 -2.75
N CYS A 43 -12.27 -7.31 -2.01
CA CYS A 43 -13.69 -6.98 -1.90
C CYS A 43 -13.94 -5.62 -2.57
N MET A 44 -15.15 -5.40 -3.07
CA MET A 44 -15.59 -4.08 -3.56
C MET A 44 -14.73 -3.52 -4.71
N GLY A 45 -14.39 -4.34 -5.71
CA GLY A 45 -13.58 -3.92 -6.87
C GLY A 45 -14.12 -2.70 -7.64
N ASN A 46 -15.43 -2.44 -7.55
CA ASN A 46 -16.07 -1.27 -8.17
C ASN A 46 -15.76 0.05 -7.45
N PHE A 47 -15.20 0.00 -6.23
CA PHE A 47 -14.88 1.17 -5.40
C PHE A 47 -13.35 1.39 -5.31
N THR A 48 -12.66 1.15 -6.42
CA THR A 48 -11.24 1.44 -6.58
C THR A 48 -11.02 2.85 -7.14
N PHE A 49 -9.87 3.43 -6.83
CA PHE A 49 -9.40 4.69 -7.39
C PHE A 49 -7.89 4.58 -7.59
N ASP A 50 -7.37 5.18 -8.65
CA ASP A 50 -5.94 5.20 -8.90
C ASP A 50 -5.25 6.21 -7.99
N LEU A 51 -4.28 5.74 -7.21
CA LEU A 51 -3.41 6.58 -6.40
C LEU A 51 -1.99 6.52 -6.96
N PRO A 52 -1.56 7.52 -7.75
CA PRO A 52 -0.24 7.49 -8.38
C PRO A 52 0.88 7.58 -7.33
N LEU A 53 1.87 6.70 -7.46
CA LEU A 53 3.11 6.75 -6.70
C LEU A 53 4.15 7.53 -7.53
N SER A 54 4.63 8.65 -6.99
CA SER A 54 5.59 9.52 -7.67
C SER A 54 6.95 9.46 -7.00
N LEU A 55 8.02 9.36 -7.78
CA LEU A 55 9.37 9.56 -7.27
C LEU A 55 9.69 11.05 -7.22
N VAL A 56 9.93 11.59 -6.02
CA VAL A 56 10.30 12.99 -5.84
C VAL A 56 11.81 13.10 -5.71
N TYR A 57 12.42 13.87 -6.61
CA TYR A 57 13.87 14.14 -6.60
C TYR A 57 14.13 15.61 -6.98
N PRO A 58 15.25 16.20 -6.53
CA PRO A 58 15.58 17.57 -6.88
C PRO A 58 15.78 17.72 -8.39
N GLN A 59 15.12 18.70 -8.98
CA GLN A 59 15.30 19.03 -10.39
C GLN A 59 16.66 19.75 -10.57
N ASN A 60 17.74 18.98 -10.64
CA ASN A 60 19.07 19.51 -10.82
C ASN A 60 19.56 19.28 -12.26
N ARG A 61 20.21 20.29 -12.86
CA ARG A 61 20.71 20.23 -14.25
C ARG A 61 21.74 19.11 -14.46
N TYR A 62 22.38 18.68 -13.37
CA TYR A 62 23.31 17.56 -13.33
C TYR A 62 22.81 16.52 -12.32
N LEU A 63 21.86 15.68 -12.73
CA LEU A 63 21.50 14.50 -11.93
C LEU A 63 22.73 13.57 -11.88
N PRO A 64 23.17 13.13 -10.69
CA PRO A 64 24.23 12.13 -10.59
C PRO A 64 23.86 10.87 -11.40
N PRO A 65 24.81 10.25 -12.13
CA PRO A 65 24.52 9.05 -12.92
C PRO A 65 23.87 7.91 -12.13
N SER A 66 24.20 7.78 -10.84
CA SER A 66 23.59 6.81 -9.93
C SER A 66 22.10 7.05 -9.68
N VAL A 67 21.69 8.31 -9.47
CA VAL A 67 20.29 8.69 -9.29
C VAL A 67 19.52 8.46 -10.60
N ARG A 68 20.13 8.77 -11.74
CA ARG A 68 19.54 8.52 -13.07
C ARG A 68 19.39 7.03 -13.39
N ALA A 69 20.28 6.16 -12.88
CA ALA A 69 20.17 4.72 -13.04
C ALA A 69 19.12 4.08 -12.12
N PHE A 70 18.72 4.77 -11.06
CA PHE A 70 17.69 4.34 -10.10
C PHE A 70 16.27 4.73 -10.54
N LEU A 71 16.14 5.89 -11.21
CA LEU A 71 14.94 6.34 -11.91
C LEU A 71 14.57 5.38 -13.05
#